data_AF-A0A828PK27-F1
#
_entry.id   AF-A0A828PK27-F1
#
_cell.length_a   1.000
_cell.length_b   1.000
_cell.length_c   1.000
_cell.angle_alpha   90.00
_cell.angle_beta   90.00
_cell.angle_gamma   90.00
#
_symmetry.space_group_name_H-M   'P 1'
#
loop_
_entity.id
_entity.type
_entity.pdbx_description
1 polymer ?
#
loop_
_entity_poly.entity_id
_entity_poly.type
_entity_poly.pdbx_seq_one_letter_code
_entity_poly.pdbx_strand_id
1 'polypeptide(L)'
;MSDTKNNIDGFYNKIYTTYKPEDYFDEIEIKVNYYKNIEVESERKYKILSLSLDKKNSIRDLNKVENFINGCNEKLLNTSSSKDWQLFYLYKELLQFFTYSNNENKNVYNYFRGQSHSYSLVPNILRKDVEQTYRNEFENLYLKISHEFPEKITYFNLQSCDVEDREYQLSLLQHYGLKTSLLDITSNPYIAMLFMLSSSFDEYREPTLFLFKIDETLHRDKHLFTEVRKSKLNERIVAQKGAFLNFDKIFMNKHFDVKKICSVKITLNFSDDEYVKKLDHQIEQITKLLSEDNAELNKEELNNYLILFENEKQKLEDSKKQCLKEIKSELSQKLREY
;
A
#
# COMPACT_ATOMS: atom_id res chain seq x y z
N MET A 1 35.03 30.63 -11.22
CA MET A 1 34.01 30.28 -12.22
C MET A 1 34.47 29.03 -12.95
N SER A 2 34.10 27.86 -12.43
CA SER A 2 34.18 26.59 -13.16
C SER A 2 32.88 25.86 -12.85
N ASP A 3 31.85 26.25 -13.58
CA ASP A 3 30.49 25.75 -13.39
C ASP A 3 30.44 24.24 -13.62
N THR A 4 29.85 23.60 -12.62
CA THR A 4 29.58 22.17 -12.50
C THR A 4 28.72 21.75 -13.68
N LYS A 5 29.32 21.13 -14.71
CA LYS A 5 28.62 20.21 -15.60
C LYS A 5 28.12 19.05 -14.73
N ASN A 6 26.92 19.19 -14.16
CA ASN A 6 26.22 18.13 -13.44
C ASN A 6 25.94 16.99 -14.42
N ASN A 7 26.83 16.01 -14.49
CA ASN A 7 26.67 14.85 -15.34
C ASN A 7 25.35 14.13 -14.96
N ILE A 8 24.47 13.83 -15.92
CA ILE A 8 23.26 13.01 -15.69
C ILE A 8 23.67 11.61 -15.23
N ASP A 9 24.89 11.18 -15.60
CA ASP A 9 25.48 9.91 -15.23
C ASP A 9 25.37 9.66 -13.72
N GLY A 10 24.63 8.60 -13.38
CA GLY A 10 24.44 8.17 -12.00
C GLY A 10 23.34 8.91 -11.23
N PHE A 11 22.56 9.80 -11.85
CA PHE A 11 21.45 10.51 -11.17
C PHE A 11 20.49 9.57 -10.43
N TYR A 12 19.93 8.57 -11.14
CA TYR A 12 18.99 7.63 -10.53
C TYR A 12 19.65 6.75 -9.46
N ASN A 13 20.94 6.42 -9.61
CA ASN A 13 21.69 5.71 -8.57
C ASN A 13 21.96 6.58 -7.34
N LYS A 14 22.19 7.88 -7.53
CA LYS A 14 22.30 8.85 -6.43
C LYS A 14 20.98 8.95 -5.68
N ILE A 15 19.85 9.12 -6.37
CA ILE A 15 18.54 9.14 -5.68
C ILE A 15 18.30 7.82 -4.96
N TYR A 16 18.58 6.68 -5.59
CA TYR A 16 18.41 5.38 -4.97
C TYR A 16 19.12 5.27 -3.61
N THR A 17 20.31 5.86 -3.47
CA THR A 17 21.08 5.84 -2.22
C THR A 17 20.71 6.95 -1.25
N THR A 18 20.23 8.10 -1.73
CA THR A 18 19.98 9.28 -0.88
C THR A 18 18.51 9.49 -0.50
N TYR A 19 17.56 8.92 -1.25
CA TYR A 19 16.13 9.15 -1.03
C TYR A 19 15.66 8.55 0.29
N LYS A 20 14.93 9.38 1.03
CA LYS A 20 14.30 9.04 2.30
C LYS A 20 12.85 9.51 2.26
N PRO A 21 11.85 8.61 2.39
CA PRO A 21 10.44 9.01 2.38
C PRO A 21 10.10 10.13 3.37
N GLU A 22 10.72 10.12 4.55
CA GLU A 22 10.53 11.13 5.59
C GLU A 22 10.90 12.56 5.18
N ASP A 23 11.74 12.75 4.16
CA ASP A 23 12.08 14.07 3.62
C ASP A 23 10.92 14.66 2.80
N TYR A 24 10.05 13.80 2.26
CA TYR A 24 8.96 14.15 1.34
C TYR A 24 7.57 13.97 1.96
N PHE A 25 7.44 13.08 2.94
CA PHE A 25 6.16 12.70 3.52
C PHE A 25 6.21 12.86 5.02
N ASP A 26 5.16 13.49 5.54
CA ASP A 26 4.81 13.40 6.93
C ASP A 26 3.87 12.20 7.04
N GLU A 27 4.35 11.05 7.50
CA GLU A 27 3.64 9.78 7.45
C GLU A 27 3.20 9.31 8.83
N ILE A 28 1.97 8.81 8.92
CA ILE A 28 1.53 7.94 10.03
C ILE A 28 1.14 6.58 9.46
N GLU A 29 1.22 5.53 10.27
CA GLU A 29 0.86 4.18 9.88
C GLU A 29 -0.27 3.63 10.75
N ILE A 30 -1.32 3.14 10.09
CA ILE A 30 -2.43 2.41 10.72
C ILE A 30 -2.28 0.95 10.32
N LYS A 31 -2.08 0.07 11.30
CA LYS A 31 -2.04 -1.37 11.06
C LYS A 31 -3.40 -1.97 11.37
N VAL A 32 -4.00 -2.63 10.40
CA VAL A 32 -5.17 -3.47 10.60
C VAL A 32 -4.67 -4.85 10.98
N ASN A 33 -4.75 -5.15 12.27
CA ASN A 33 -4.30 -6.40 12.85
C ASN A 33 -5.38 -7.45 12.65
N TYR A 34 -5.02 -8.57 12.06
CA TYR A 34 -5.92 -9.69 11.83
C TYR A 34 -5.21 -11.02 12.05
N TYR A 35 -5.99 -12.07 12.16
CA TYR A 35 -5.52 -13.44 12.25
C TYR A 35 -6.48 -14.39 11.57
N LYS A 36 -6.09 -15.66 11.47
CA LYS A 36 -6.95 -16.70 10.93
C LYS A 36 -8.13 -16.96 11.87
N ASN A 37 -9.32 -17.02 11.30
CA ASN A 37 -10.49 -17.49 12.02
C ASN A 37 -10.53 -19.02 11.97
N ILE A 38 -10.59 -19.65 13.13
CA ILE A 38 -10.60 -21.11 13.34
C ILE A 38 -11.95 -21.61 13.84
N GLU A 39 -12.96 -20.74 13.90
CA GLU A 39 -14.32 -21.08 14.32
C GLU A 39 -15.03 -21.81 13.16
N VAL A 40 -15.46 -23.06 13.42
CA VAL A 40 -15.95 -24.02 12.40
C VAL A 40 -17.18 -23.51 11.63
N GLU A 41 -18.03 -22.71 12.29
CA GLU A 41 -19.26 -22.17 11.70
C GLU A 41 -19.09 -20.82 11.00
N SER A 42 -17.86 -20.26 10.99
CA SER A 42 -17.63 -18.95 10.40
C SER A 42 -17.46 -19.02 8.89
N GLU A 43 -18.24 -18.22 8.16
CA GLU A 43 -18.07 -18.04 6.72
C GLU A 43 -16.73 -17.37 6.35
N ARG A 44 -16.11 -16.62 7.28
CA ARG A 44 -14.86 -15.88 7.04
C ARG A 44 -13.68 -16.57 7.68
N LYS A 45 -12.63 -16.79 6.88
CA LYS A 45 -11.38 -17.43 7.31
C LYS A 45 -10.39 -16.48 8.00
N TYR A 46 -10.75 -15.20 8.15
CA TYR A 46 -9.97 -14.22 8.87
C TYR A 46 -10.87 -13.47 9.84
N LYS A 47 -10.26 -12.91 10.89
CA LYS A 47 -10.95 -12.05 11.84
C LYS A 47 -10.08 -10.84 12.17
N ILE A 48 -10.72 -9.66 12.16
CA ILE A 48 -10.07 -8.39 12.45
C ILE A 48 -9.99 -8.25 13.98
N LEU A 49 -8.79 -8.06 14.49
CA LEU A 49 -8.52 -7.96 15.93
C LEU A 49 -8.64 -6.52 16.41
N SER A 50 -7.88 -5.63 15.76
CA SER A 50 -7.74 -4.24 16.18
C SER A 50 -7.10 -3.40 15.08
N LEU A 51 -7.18 -2.10 15.27
CA LEU A 51 -6.40 -1.11 14.56
C LEU A 51 -5.38 -0.54 15.54
N SER A 52 -4.12 -0.47 15.12
CA SER A 52 -3.06 0.23 15.87
C SER A 52 -2.51 1.40 15.06
N LEU A 53 -2.11 2.47 15.76
CA LEU A 53 -1.55 3.68 15.18
C LEU A 53 -0.08 3.81 15.55
N ASP A 54 0.77 3.96 14.55
CA ASP A 54 2.18 4.35 14.69
C ASP A 54 2.35 5.77 14.16
N LYS A 55 2.80 6.68 15.03
CA LYS A 55 3.03 8.08 14.70
C LYS A 55 4.28 8.30 13.85
N LYS A 56 5.18 7.30 13.79
CA LYS A 56 6.52 7.44 13.19
C LYS A 56 7.20 8.73 13.66
N ASN A 57 7.66 9.56 12.72
CA ASN A 57 8.26 10.86 12.97
C ASN A 57 7.27 12.01 12.70
N SER A 58 5.97 11.73 12.67
CA SER A 58 4.95 12.73 12.38
C SER A 58 4.81 13.73 13.53
N ILE A 59 4.75 15.01 13.17
CA ILE A 59 4.55 16.12 14.12
C ILE A 59 3.07 16.55 14.21
N ARG A 60 2.16 15.82 13.56
CA ARG A 60 0.74 16.16 13.51
C ARG A 60 0.06 15.92 14.84
N ASP A 61 -0.99 16.72 15.09
CA ASP A 61 -2.00 16.36 16.08
C ASP A 61 -2.82 15.17 15.54
N LEU A 62 -2.75 14.05 16.26
CA LEU A 62 -3.40 12.79 15.91
C LEU A 62 -4.58 12.45 16.81
N ASN A 63 -4.98 13.34 17.73
CA ASN A 63 -6.07 13.09 18.69
C ASN A 63 -7.37 12.63 17.99
N LYS A 64 -7.72 13.24 16.86
CA LYS A 64 -8.90 12.86 16.06
C LYS A 64 -8.76 11.45 15.47
N VAL A 65 -7.56 11.10 15.01
CA VAL A 65 -7.26 9.78 14.41
C VAL A 65 -7.28 8.71 15.50
N GLU A 66 -6.67 8.99 16.65
CA GLU A 66 -6.67 8.13 17.84
C GLU A 66 -8.10 7.86 18.33
N ASN A 67 -8.91 8.90 18.49
CA ASN A 67 -10.31 8.76 18.90
C ASN A 67 -11.12 7.91 17.91
N PHE A 68 -10.90 8.11 16.60
CA PHE A 68 -11.54 7.30 15.57
C PHE A 68 -11.13 5.83 15.66
N ILE A 69 -9.82 5.55 15.78
CA ILE A 69 -9.28 4.19 15.93
C ILE A 69 -9.81 3.51 17.18
N ASN A 70 -9.87 4.23 18.31
CA ASN A 70 -10.43 3.71 19.55
C ASN A 70 -11.91 3.35 19.38
N GLY A 71 -12.70 4.19 18.73
CA GLY A 71 -14.11 3.89 18.42
C GLY A 71 -14.27 2.68 17.48
N CYS A 72 -13.38 2.48 16.52
CA CYS A 72 -13.35 1.25 15.70
C CYS A 72 -13.03 0.02 16.55
N ASN A 73 -12.03 0.11 17.43
CA ASN A 73 -11.63 -1.00 18.31
C ASN A 73 -12.74 -1.38 19.30
N GLU A 74 -13.45 -0.40 19.89
CA GLU A 74 -14.61 -0.66 20.74
C GLU A 74 -15.73 -1.40 19.99
N LYS A 75 -16.01 -1.01 18.74
CA LYS A 75 -17.00 -1.70 17.91
C LYS A 75 -16.56 -3.14 17.58
N LEU A 76 -15.28 -3.35 17.28
CA LEU A 76 -14.73 -4.69 17.02
C LEU A 76 -14.87 -5.60 18.24
N LEU A 77 -14.59 -5.10 19.45
CA LEU A 77 -14.74 -5.83 20.71
C LEU A 77 -16.19 -6.21 21.02
N ASN A 78 -17.14 -5.32 20.72
CA ASN A 78 -18.56 -5.50 21.02
C ASN A 78 -19.34 -6.29 19.95
N THR A 79 -18.68 -6.70 18.87
CA THR A 79 -19.33 -7.48 17.80
C THR A 79 -19.46 -8.94 18.22
N SER A 80 -20.68 -9.49 18.18
CA SER A 80 -20.94 -10.91 18.46
C SER A 80 -20.18 -11.82 17.50
N SER A 81 -19.72 -12.98 17.98
CA SER A 81 -18.95 -13.99 17.21
C SER A 81 -19.57 -14.39 15.86
N SER A 82 -20.90 -14.29 15.70
CA SER A 82 -21.61 -14.61 14.46
C SER A 82 -21.59 -13.53 13.37
N LYS A 83 -21.03 -12.34 13.62
CA LYS A 83 -21.03 -11.21 12.66
C LYS A 83 -19.66 -10.52 12.57
N ASP A 84 -18.59 -11.28 12.33
CA ASP A 84 -17.26 -10.72 12.11
C ASP A 84 -17.26 -9.61 11.04
N TRP A 85 -16.51 -8.53 11.30
CA TRP A 85 -16.40 -7.40 10.37
C TRP A 85 -15.78 -7.81 9.03
N GLN A 86 -16.41 -7.40 7.93
CA GLN A 86 -15.80 -7.52 6.61
C GLN A 86 -14.76 -6.41 6.44
N LEU A 87 -13.59 -6.78 5.92
CA LEU A 87 -12.50 -5.85 5.72
C LEU A 87 -12.86 -4.71 4.76
N PHE A 88 -13.74 -4.96 3.78
CA PHE A 88 -14.25 -3.94 2.88
C PHE A 88 -14.93 -2.78 3.62
N TYR A 89 -15.79 -3.08 4.60
CA TYR A 89 -16.49 -2.05 5.36
C TYR A 89 -15.56 -1.30 6.31
N LEU A 90 -14.55 -1.98 6.88
CA LEU A 90 -13.51 -1.28 7.63
C LEU A 90 -12.75 -0.28 6.75
N TYR A 91 -12.34 -0.68 5.55
CA TYR A 91 -11.72 0.25 4.60
C TYR A 91 -12.67 1.38 4.21
N LYS A 92 -13.97 1.11 4.05
CA LYS A 92 -14.97 2.14 3.78
C LYS A 92 -15.05 3.18 4.91
N GLU A 93 -15.10 2.75 6.16
CA GLU A 93 -15.10 3.64 7.33
C GLU A 93 -13.80 4.48 7.40
N LEU A 94 -12.63 3.85 7.20
CA LEU A 94 -11.33 4.53 7.15
C LEU A 94 -11.31 5.58 6.04
N LEU A 95 -11.71 5.21 4.83
CA LEU A 95 -11.77 6.12 3.69
C LEU A 95 -12.77 7.25 3.95
N GLN A 96 -13.96 6.97 4.48
CA GLN A 96 -14.91 8.02 4.83
C GLN A 96 -14.32 9.00 5.84
N PHE A 97 -13.67 8.51 6.90
CA PHE A 97 -13.02 9.36 7.89
C PHE A 97 -11.94 10.28 7.29
N PHE A 98 -11.11 9.76 6.38
CA PHE A 98 -10.00 10.53 5.78
C PHE A 98 -10.37 11.33 4.54
N THR A 99 -11.47 11.03 3.86
CA THR A 99 -11.86 11.71 2.61
C THR A 99 -13.02 12.68 2.80
N TYR A 100 -13.81 12.50 3.85
CA TYR A 100 -15.00 13.32 4.06
C TYR A 100 -14.65 14.70 4.59
N SER A 101 -15.07 15.72 3.85
CA SER A 101 -14.97 17.13 4.25
C SER A 101 -16.28 17.56 4.89
N ASN A 102 -16.32 17.73 6.22
CA ASN A 102 -17.32 18.61 6.81
C ASN A 102 -16.93 20.07 6.56
N ASN A 103 -17.93 20.94 6.39
CA ASN A 103 -17.84 22.33 5.89
C ASN A 103 -16.85 23.28 6.61
N GLU A 104 -16.14 22.82 7.65
CA GLU A 104 -15.23 23.64 8.44
C GLU A 104 -13.78 23.13 8.46
N ASN A 105 -13.47 21.93 7.94
CA ASN A 105 -12.10 21.40 7.97
C ASN A 105 -11.75 20.60 6.70
N LYS A 106 -10.82 21.15 5.91
CA LYS A 106 -10.20 20.48 4.75
C LYS A 106 -9.26 19.35 5.21
N ASN A 107 -9.80 18.20 5.60
CA ASN A 107 -9.06 16.95 5.73
C ASN A 107 -9.42 16.03 4.57
N VAL A 108 -9.21 16.49 3.34
CA VAL A 108 -9.54 15.71 2.15
C VAL A 108 -8.26 15.06 1.66
N TYR A 109 -8.00 13.85 2.12
CA TYR A 109 -7.07 12.98 1.41
C TYR A 109 -7.69 12.67 0.05
N ASN A 110 -7.00 13.09 -1.02
CA ASN A 110 -7.56 13.18 -2.36
C ASN A 110 -6.83 12.29 -3.38
N TYR A 111 -5.69 11.70 -2.99
CA TYR A 111 -4.97 10.74 -3.81
C TYR A 111 -4.62 9.49 -3.01
N PHE A 112 -4.51 8.37 -3.71
CA PHE A 112 -4.39 7.04 -3.14
C PHE A 112 -3.41 6.19 -3.95
N ARG A 113 -2.76 5.24 -3.28
CA ARG A 113 -1.93 4.23 -3.95
C ARG A 113 -1.99 2.91 -3.21
N GLY A 114 -2.29 1.83 -3.91
CA GLY A 114 -2.16 0.48 -3.38
C GLY A 114 -0.83 -0.15 -3.73
N GLN A 115 -0.27 -0.89 -2.78
CA GLN A 115 0.88 -1.75 -2.98
C GLN A 115 0.54 -3.13 -2.44
N SER A 116 0.84 -4.17 -3.20
CA SER A 116 0.65 -5.57 -2.76
C SER A 116 1.65 -6.04 -1.72
N HIS A 117 2.58 -5.16 -1.34
CA HIS A 117 3.55 -5.39 -0.28
C HIS A 117 3.97 -4.05 0.36
N SER A 118 4.37 -4.11 1.62
CA SER A 118 4.79 -2.98 2.46
C SER A 118 6.26 -2.63 2.19
N TYR A 119 6.57 -2.19 0.98
CA TYR A 119 7.89 -1.64 0.63
C TYR A 119 7.84 -0.10 0.55
N SER A 120 9.03 0.53 0.58
CA SER A 120 9.19 1.98 0.54
C SER A 120 8.47 2.62 -0.64
N LEU A 121 7.95 3.84 -0.44
CA LEU A 121 7.25 4.59 -1.48
C LEU A 121 8.23 5.13 -2.53
N VAL A 122 8.62 4.27 -3.48
CA VAL A 122 9.59 4.54 -4.55
C VAL A 122 9.07 4.07 -5.91
N PRO A 123 9.40 4.80 -7.01
CA PRO A 123 9.07 4.41 -8.38
C PRO A 123 9.84 3.16 -8.79
N ASN A 124 9.40 2.53 -9.89
CA ASN A 124 9.93 1.25 -10.34
C ASN A 124 11.46 1.28 -10.53
N ILE A 125 12.02 2.35 -11.12
CA ILE A 125 13.46 2.47 -11.35
C ILE A 125 14.29 2.48 -10.06
N LEU A 126 13.70 2.90 -8.94
CA LEU A 126 14.37 3.04 -7.65
C LEU A 126 14.11 1.84 -6.71
N ARG A 127 13.46 0.77 -7.18
CA ARG A 127 13.29 -0.43 -6.37
C ARG A 127 14.60 -1.21 -6.21
N LYS A 128 14.69 -1.97 -5.13
CA LYS A 128 15.88 -2.77 -4.76
C LYS A 128 16.21 -3.86 -5.79
N ASP A 129 15.22 -4.39 -6.49
CA ASP A 129 15.35 -5.40 -7.55
C ASP A 129 15.79 -4.81 -8.91
N VAL A 130 16.11 -3.51 -8.96
CA VAL A 130 16.64 -2.87 -10.17
C VAL A 130 18.16 -2.79 -10.07
N GLU A 131 18.82 -3.35 -11.07
CA GLU A 131 20.27 -3.30 -11.21
C GLU A 131 20.79 -1.87 -11.34
N GLN A 132 21.96 -1.63 -10.74
CA GLN A 132 22.64 -0.33 -10.83
C GLN A 132 22.91 0.06 -12.29
N THR A 133 23.25 -0.90 -13.14
CA THR A 133 23.50 -0.72 -14.58
C THR A 133 22.26 -0.22 -15.30
N TYR A 134 21.08 -0.76 -15.02
CA TYR A 134 19.82 -0.29 -15.61
C TYR A 134 19.57 1.19 -15.29
N ARG A 135 19.80 1.60 -14.02
CA ARG A 135 19.63 3.00 -13.61
C ARG A 135 20.60 3.95 -14.30
N ASN A 136 21.83 3.51 -14.57
CA ASN A 136 22.81 4.30 -15.33
C ASN A 136 22.44 4.41 -16.82
N GLU A 137 21.97 3.31 -17.42
CA GLU A 137 21.67 3.22 -18.84
C GLU A 137 20.26 3.71 -19.21
N PHE A 138 19.45 4.16 -18.24
CA PHE A 138 18.06 4.52 -18.47
C PHE A 138 17.89 5.60 -19.55
N GLU A 139 18.72 6.65 -19.54
CA GLU A 139 18.65 7.70 -20.56
C GLU A 139 19.00 7.18 -21.96
N ASN A 140 20.02 6.31 -22.05
CA ASN A 140 20.42 5.69 -23.31
C ASN A 140 19.31 4.78 -23.85
N LEU A 141 18.66 4.02 -22.95
CA LEU A 141 17.53 3.16 -23.29
C LEU A 141 16.33 3.99 -23.78
N TYR A 142 15.99 5.07 -23.08
CA TYR A 142 14.92 5.98 -23.47
C TYR A 142 15.22 6.61 -24.84
N LEU A 143 16.42 7.15 -25.04
CA LEU A 143 16.84 7.70 -26.33
C LEU A 143 16.73 6.65 -27.45
N LYS A 144 17.23 5.43 -27.22
CA LYS A 144 17.14 4.33 -28.19
C LYS A 144 15.70 4.00 -28.57
N ILE A 145 14.80 3.88 -27.59
CA ILE A 145 13.37 3.62 -27.84
C ILE A 145 12.74 4.75 -28.65
N SER A 146 13.12 6.00 -28.39
CA SER A 146 12.61 7.13 -29.18
C SER A 146 13.06 7.07 -30.65
N HIS A 147 14.26 6.54 -30.93
CA HIS A 147 14.73 6.34 -32.30
C HIS A 147 14.07 5.14 -32.98
N GLU A 148 13.77 4.07 -32.24
CA GLU A 148 13.06 2.90 -32.76
C GLU A 148 11.57 3.19 -33.03
N PHE A 149 10.94 4.05 -32.23
CA PHE A 149 9.52 4.39 -32.32
C PHE A 149 9.27 5.91 -32.29
N PRO A 150 9.80 6.68 -33.26
CA PRO A 150 9.75 8.15 -33.24
C PRO A 150 8.33 8.72 -33.32
N GLU A 151 7.40 7.99 -33.93
CA GLU A 151 5.97 8.36 -34.02
C GLU A 151 5.21 8.18 -32.70
N LYS A 152 5.79 7.48 -31.72
CA LYS A 152 5.14 7.14 -30.44
C LYS A 152 5.81 7.78 -29.24
N ILE A 153 7.14 7.81 -29.25
CA ILE A 153 7.96 8.25 -28.13
C ILE A 153 8.91 9.34 -28.59
N THR A 154 8.86 10.48 -27.92
CA THR A 154 9.82 11.56 -28.08
C THR A 154 10.79 11.53 -26.92
N TYR A 155 12.09 11.64 -27.17
CA TYR A 155 13.09 11.79 -26.11
C TYR A 155 13.19 13.23 -25.64
N PHE A 156 13.09 13.44 -24.34
CA PHE A 156 13.33 14.72 -23.69
C PHE A 156 14.50 14.60 -22.73
N ASN A 157 15.56 15.37 -22.94
CA ASN A 157 16.74 15.33 -22.07
C ASN A 157 16.42 15.92 -20.69
N LEU A 158 16.74 15.17 -19.63
CA LEU A 158 16.46 15.55 -18.24
C LEU A 158 17.02 16.92 -17.82
N GLN A 159 18.11 17.39 -18.41
CA GLN A 159 18.72 18.68 -18.08
C GLN A 159 18.06 19.89 -18.74
N SER A 160 17.36 19.70 -19.85
CA SER A 160 16.94 20.80 -20.72
C SER A 160 15.49 20.72 -21.21
N CYS A 161 14.70 19.81 -20.68
CA CYS A 161 13.29 19.68 -21.02
C CYS A 161 12.36 20.41 -20.04
N ASP A 162 11.12 20.60 -20.48
CA ASP A 162 10.01 20.80 -19.54
C ASP A 162 9.73 19.46 -18.81
N VAL A 163 9.54 19.53 -17.50
CA VAL A 163 9.20 18.37 -16.65
C VAL A 163 7.93 17.69 -17.15
N GLU A 164 6.94 18.48 -17.58
CA GLU A 164 5.62 17.99 -17.95
C GLU A 164 5.64 17.22 -19.28
N ASP A 165 6.44 17.68 -20.24
CA ASP A 165 6.60 17.00 -21.54
C ASP A 165 7.34 15.68 -21.38
N ARG A 166 8.39 15.66 -20.55
CA ARG A 166 9.13 14.44 -20.23
C ARG A 166 8.28 13.45 -19.43
N GLU A 167 7.53 13.91 -18.44
CA GLU A 167 6.60 13.06 -17.68
C GLU A 167 5.64 12.30 -18.61
N TYR A 168 5.04 13.00 -19.57
CA TYR A 168 4.11 12.37 -20.50
C TYR A 168 4.77 11.19 -21.23
N GLN A 169 6.00 11.36 -21.70
CA GLN A 169 6.76 10.30 -22.36
C GLN A 169 7.15 9.16 -21.41
N LEU A 170 7.54 9.48 -20.17
CA LEU A 170 7.79 8.48 -19.14
C LEU A 170 6.53 7.65 -18.83
N SER A 171 5.35 8.26 -18.86
CA SER A 171 4.08 7.53 -18.68
C SER A 171 3.83 6.51 -19.80
N LEU A 172 4.17 6.86 -21.04
CA LEU A 172 4.09 5.95 -22.19
C LEU A 172 5.11 4.82 -22.09
N LEU A 173 6.36 5.12 -21.71
CA LEU A 173 7.38 4.10 -21.49
C LEU A 173 6.98 3.11 -20.39
N GLN A 174 6.36 3.60 -19.32
CA GLN A 174 5.86 2.74 -18.24
C GLN A 174 4.72 1.83 -18.73
N HIS A 175 3.87 2.32 -19.64
CA HIS A 175 2.87 1.48 -20.31
C HIS A 175 3.50 0.35 -21.12
N TYR A 176 4.64 0.61 -21.76
CA TYR A 176 5.45 -0.39 -22.46
C TYR A 176 6.33 -1.25 -21.53
N GLY A 177 6.18 -1.13 -20.21
CA GLY A 177 6.83 -1.99 -19.24
C GLY A 177 8.20 -1.53 -18.76
N LEU A 178 8.66 -0.33 -19.12
CA LEU A 178 9.90 0.21 -18.58
C LEU A 178 9.76 0.59 -17.11
N LYS A 179 10.84 0.38 -16.35
CA LYS A 179 10.93 0.84 -14.96
C LYS A 179 11.33 2.32 -14.99
N THR A 180 10.35 3.21 -14.89
CA THR A 180 10.55 4.67 -14.95
C THR A 180 10.66 5.30 -13.56
N SER A 181 10.92 6.61 -13.52
CA SER A 181 10.97 7.46 -12.33
C SER A 181 9.62 8.00 -11.87
N LEU A 182 8.53 7.61 -12.54
CA LEU A 182 7.17 7.95 -12.14
C LEU A 182 6.63 6.93 -11.14
N LEU A 183 5.91 7.44 -10.15
CA LEU A 183 5.15 6.63 -9.20
C LEU A 183 3.67 6.96 -9.31
N ASP A 184 2.86 5.98 -9.72
CA ASP A 184 1.42 6.18 -9.93
C ASP A 184 0.67 6.43 -8.63
N ILE A 185 -0.19 7.45 -8.64
CA ILE A 185 -1.22 7.67 -7.63
C ILE A 185 -2.55 7.91 -8.35
N THR A 186 -3.67 7.65 -7.69
CA THR A 186 -5.01 7.80 -8.28
C THR A 186 -5.90 8.58 -7.34
N SER A 187 -6.81 9.40 -7.87
CA SER A 187 -7.84 10.04 -7.04
C SER A 187 -9.00 9.10 -6.69
N ASN A 188 -8.99 7.85 -7.17
CA ASN A 188 -9.99 6.84 -6.83
C ASN A 188 -9.42 5.82 -5.82
N PRO A 189 -9.90 5.79 -4.57
CA PRO A 189 -9.40 4.87 -3.55
C PRO A 189 -9.66 3.39 -3.89
N TYR A 190 -10.73 3.08 -4.62
CA TYR A 190 -11.06 1.70 -5.00
C TYR A 190 -10.11 1.15 -6.06
N ILE A 191 -9.65 2.00 -6.99
CA ILE A 191 -8.59 1.63 -7.94
C ILE A 191 -7.28 1.38 -7.20
N ALA A 192 -6.95 2.20 -6.20
CA ALA A 192 -5.80 1.94 -5.33
C ALA A 192 -5.94 0.59 -4.60
N MET A 193 -7.12 0.26 -4.06
CA MET A 193 -7.35 -1.05 -3.43
C MET A 193 -7.17 -2.23 -4.42
N LEU A 194 -7.56 -2.09 -5.69
CA LEU A 194 -7.28 -3.12 -6.70
C LEU A 194 -5.78 -3.34 -6.89
N PHE A 195 -4.97 -2.26 -6.91
CA PHE A 195 -3.51 -2.39 -6.96
C PHE A 195 -2.91 -3.00 -5.70
N MET A 196 -3.48 -2.71 -4.53
CA MET A 196 -3.11 -3.35 -3.26
C MET A 196 -3.31 -4.87 -3.31
N LEU A 197 -4.28 -5.36 -4.10
CA LEU A 197 -4.61 -6.78 -4.22
C LEU A 197 -4.02 -7.45 -5.47
N SER A 198 -3.12 -6.77 -6.19
CA SER A 198 -2.62 -7.21 -7.50
C SER A 198 -1.71 -8.45 -7.46
N SER A 199 -1.11 -8.79 -6.32
CA SER A 199 -0.24 -9.99 -6.19
C SER A 199 -1.05 -11.28 -6.12
N SER A 200 -0.45 -12.41 -6.50
CA SER A 200 -1.02 -13.76 -6.30
C SER A 200 -1.03 -14.19 -4.83
N PHE A 201 -0.23 -13.55 -3.96
CA PHE A 201 -0.06 -13.90 -2.55
C PHE A 201 0.35 -15.37 -2.33
N ASP A 202 1.27 -15.87 -3.16
CA ASP A 202 1.90 -17.19 -2.97
C ASP A 202 2.94 -17.19 -1.81
N GLU A 203 3.34 -15.99 -1.42
CA GLU A 203 4.11 -15.67 -0.21
C GLU A 203 3.30 -14.70 0.64
N TYR A 204 3.51 -14.75 1.96
CA TYR A 204 2.94 -13.72 2.83
C TYR A 204 3.61 -12.38 2.54
N ARG A 205 2.79 -11.37 2.33
CA ARG A 205 3.17 -9.99 2.11
C ARG A 205 2.14 -9.14 2.85
N GLU A 206 2.51 -7.93 3.22
CA GLU A 206 1.57 -7.01 3.85
C GLU A 206 0.99 -6.05 2.79
N PRO A 207 -0.24 -6.27 2.28
CA PRO A 207 -0.91 -5.30 1.42
C PRO A 207 -1.00 -3.96 2.13
N THR A 208 -0.71 -2.89 1.39
CA THR A 208 -0.64 -1.53 1.92
C THR A 208 -1.42 -0.57 1.02
N LEU A 209 -2.20 0.32 1.63
CA LEU A 209 -2.91 1.42 0.99
C LEU A 209 -2.38 2.74 1.54
N PHE A 210 -1.86 3.59 0.67
CA PHE A 210 -1.45 4.96 0.99
C PHE A 210 -2.56 5.94 0.64
N LEU A 211 -2.78 6.91 1.52
CA LEU A 211 -3.63 8.06 1.32
C LEU A 211 -2.74 9.30 1.38
N PHE A 212 -2.93 10.24 0.45
CA PHE A 212 -2.18 11.48 0.36
C PHE A 212 -3.11 12.69 0.42
N LYS A 213 -2.74 13.69 1.20
CA LYS A 213 -3.38 15.01 1.23
C LYS A 213 -2.59 15.97 0.35
N ILE A 214 -3.01 16.11 -0.90
CA ILE A 214 -2.30 16.88 -1.93
C ILE A 214 -3.05 18.17 -2.23
N ASP A 215 -2.46 19.31 -1.87
CA ASP A 215 -2.71 20.59 -2.53
C ASP A 215 -2.04 20.60 -3.91
N GLU A 216 -2.83 20.51 -4.99
CA GLU A 216 -2.31 20.33 -6.35
C GLU A 216 -1.43 21.48 -6.81
N THR A 217 -1.75 22.72 -6.41
CA THR A 217 -0.95 23.91 -6.72
C THR A 217 0.36 23.92 -5.94
N LEU A 218 0.28 23.80 -4.61
CA LEU A 218 1.47 23.86 -3.75
C LEU A 218 2.44 22.72 -4.04
N HIS A 219 1.92 21.49 -4.16
CA HIS A 219 2.74 20.31 -4.34
C HIS A 219 3.20 20.10 -5.78
N ARG A 220 2.56 20.72 -6.79
CA ARG A 220 3.14 20.78 -8.13
C ARG A 220 4.46 21.54 -8.13
N ASP A 221 4.52 22.66 -7.41
CA ASP A 221 5.70 23.54 -7.43
C ASP A 221 6.75 23.15 -6.37
N LYS A 222 6.30 22.67 -5.21
CA LYS A 222 7.15 22.40 -4.04
C LYS A 222 7.17 20.94 -3.60
N HIS A 223 6.65 20.03 -4.43
CA HIS A 223 6.73 18.58 -4.21
C HIS A 223 6.86 17.81 -5.53
N LEU A 224 7.00 16.49 -5.44
CA LEU A 224 7.14 15.56 -6.56
C LEU A 224 5.84 15.43 -7.37
N PHE A 225 4.72 15.95 -6.85
CA PHE A 225 3.40 15.78 -7.45
C PHE A 225 3.32 16.39 -8.85
N THR A 226 2.70 15.65 -9.76
CA THR A 226 2.28 16.15 -11.08
C THR A 226 0.94 15.54 -11.50
N GLU A 227 0.15 16.36 -12.20
CA GLU A 227 -1.13 15.93 -12.75
C GLU A 227 -0.97 15.51 -14.20
N VAL A 228 -1.62 14.42 -14.61
CA VAL A 228 -1.50 13.89 -15.96
C VAL A 228 -2.23 14.77 -16.97
N ARG A 229 -1.51 15.20 -18.01
CA ARG A 229 -2.12 15.81 -19.21
C ARG A 229 -3.01 14.77 -19.92
N LYS A 230 -4.30 15.05 -20.03
CA LYS A 230 -5.27 14.16 -20.71
C LYS A 230 -5.04 14.21 -22.23
N SER A 231 -4.57 13.11 -22.81
CA SER A 231 -4.49 12.93 -24.27
C SER A 231 -5.28 11.68 -24.70
N LYS A 232 -5.73 11.62 -25.96
CA LYS A 232 -6.45 10.45 -26.52
C LYS A 232 -5.60 9.16 -26.54
N LEU A 233 -4.29 9.24 -26.35
CA LEU A 233 -3.38 8.10 -26.33
C LEU A 233 -3.28 7.45 -24.93
N ASN A 234 -3.83 8.09 -23.90
CA ASN A 234 -3.73 7.70 -22.49
C ASN A 234 -5.07 7.23 -21.90
N GLU A 235 -5.91 6.52 -22.67
CA GLU A 235 -7.24 6.07 -22.22
C GLU A 235 -7.20 5.32 -20.88
N ARG A 236 -6.17 4.49 -20.65
CA ARG A 236 -5.97 3.77 -19.38
C ARG A 236 -5.75 4.71 -18.19
N ILE A 237 -5.06 5.85 -18.35
CA ILE A 237 -4.75 6.80 -17.28
C ILE A 237 -5.91 7.79 -17.06
N VAL A 238 -6.58 8.18 -18.16
CA VAL A 238 -7.80 9.01 -18.13
C VAL A 238 -8.93 8.27 -17.42
N ALA A 239 -9.07 6.96 -17.63
CA ALA A 239 -10.04 6.12 -16.93
C ALA A 239 -9.75 5.97 -15.42
N GLN A 240 -8.48 6.15 -15.01
CA GLN A 240 -8.04 5.96 -13.63
C GLN A 240 -7.96 7.26 -12.80
N LYS A 241 -8.28 8.42 -13.40
CA LYS A 241 -8.04 9.75 -12.78
C LYS A 241 -6.65 9.83 -12.12
N GLY A 242 -5.63 9.36 -12.84
CA GLY A 242 -4.27 9.19 -12.34
C GLY A 242 -3.52 10.52 -12.18
N ALA A 243 -2.55 10.52 -11.29
CA ALA A 243 -1.50 11.53 -11.12
C ALA A 243 -0.18 10.80 -10.81
N PHE A 244 0.93 11.53 -10.79
CA PHE A 244 2.24 10.94 -10.51
C PHE A 244 2.94 11.66 -9.36
N LEU A 245 3.79 10.93 -8.66
CA LEU A 245 4.95 11.51 -7.97
C LEU A 245 6.14 11.31 -8.91
N ASN A 246 6.61 12.41 -9.51
CA ASN A 246 7.67 12.45 -10.50
C ASN A 246 9.02 12.72 -9.85
N PHE A 247 9.88 11.69 -9.79
CA PHE A 247 11.19 11.78 -9.14
C PHE A 247 12.23 12.52 -9.97
N ASP A 248 11.98 12.81 -11.26
CA ASP A 248 12.86 13.67 -12.06
C ASP A 248 12.89 15.10 -11.52
N LYS A 249 11.82 15.55 -10.82
CA LYS A 249 11.78 16.87 -10.14
C LYS A 249 12.90 17.05 -9.11
N ILE A 250 13.43 15.97 -8.53
CA ILE A 250 14.58 16.01 -7.61
C ILE A 250 15.82 16.53 -8.32
N PHE A 251 15.99 16.24 -9.62
CA PHE A 251 17.09 16.79 -10.42
C PHE A 251 16.88 18.25 -10.78
N MET A 252 15.67 18.55 -11.26
CA MET A 252 15.40 19.78 -12.00
C MET A 252 15.26 21.01 -11.08
N ASN A 253 14.84 20.81 -9.83
CA ASN A 253 14.64 21.91 -8.88
C ASN A 253 15.77 21.97 -7.83
N LYS A 254 16.88 22.65 -8.16
CA LYS A 254 18.01 22.86 -7.23
C LYS A 254 17.67 23.69 -5.97
N HIS A 255 16.53 24.39 -5.95
CA HIS A 255 16.05 25.24 -4.85
C HIS A 255 14.76 24.72 -4.20
N PHE A 256 14.48 23.43 -4.34
CA PHE A 256 13.23 22.82 -3.90
C PHE A 256 13.12 22.78 -2.36
N ASP A 257 12.47 23.78 -1.78
CA ASP A 257 11.96 23.74 -0.41
C ASP A 257 10.76 22.77 -0.38
N VAL A 258 11.07 21.48 -0.17
CA VAL A 258 10.10 20.38 -0.16
C VAL A 258 8.98 20.68 0.85
N LYS A 259 7.75 20.86 0.38
CA LYS A 259 6.57 20.90 1.26
C LYS A 259 6.03 19.49 1.42
N LYS A 260 6.30 18.89 2.59
CA LYS A 260 5.92 17.50 2.87
C LYS A 260 4.42 17.27 2.67
N ILE A 261 4.09 16.20 1.96
CA ILE A 261 2.71 15.73 1.82
C ILE A 261 2.34 14.95 3.08
N CYS A 262 1.19 15.27 3.67
CA CYS A 262 0.63 14.43 4.73
C CYS A 262 0.16 13.11 4.13
N SER A 263 0.72 11.99 4.60
CA SER A 263 0.34 10.65 4.19
C SER A 263 -0.16 9.80 5.36
N VAL A 264 -1.08 8.89 5.05
CA VAL A 264 -1.51 7.79 5.93
C VAL A 264 -1.22 6.49 5.22
N LYS A 265 -0.44 5.63 5.86
CA LYS A 265 -0.13 4.28 5.39
C LYS A 265 -1.03 3.29 6.14
N ILE A 266 -1.93 2.61 5.45
CA ILE A 266 -2.78 1.57 6.02
C ILE A 266 -2.22 0.22 5.61
N THR A 267 -1.83 -0.62 6.57
CA THR A 267 -1.17 -1.91 6.31
C THR A 267 -1.94 -3.06 6.93
N LEU A 268 -2.18 -4.12 6.15
CA LEU A 268 -2.74 -5.38 6.66
C LEU A 268 -1.65 -6.20 7.33
N ASN A 269 -1.77 -6.39 8.64
CA ASN A 269 -0.77 -7.06 9.48
C ASN A 269 -1.37 -8.34 10.10
N PHE A 270 -0.79 -9.49 9.76
CA PHE A 270 -1.17 -10.76 10.39
C PHE A 270 -0.49 -10.84 11.77
N SER A 271 -1.28 -10.98 12.82
CA SER A 271 -0.80 -11.00 14.20
C SER A 271 -0.44 -12.42 14.63
N ASP A 272 0.81 -12.80 14.39
CA ASP A 272 1.34 -14.12 14.77
C ASP A 272 1.17 -14.40 16.26
N ASP A 273 1.59 -13.47 17.11
CA ASP A 273 1.55 -13.63 18.56
C ASP A 273 0.11 -13.84 19.07
N GLU A 274 -0.84 -13.05 18.58
CA GLU A 274 -2.26 -13.17 18.98
C GLU A 274 -2.90 -14.45 18.43
N TYR A 275 -2.49 -14.91 17.25
CA TYR A 275 -2.96 -16.18 16.70
C TYR A 275 -2.42 -17.38 17.49
N VAL A 276 -1.13 -17.38 17.80
CA VAL A 276 -0.52 -18.43 18.63
C VAL A 276 -1.15 -18.46 20.02
N LYS A 277 -1.37 -17.31 20.66
CA LYS A 277 -2.08 -17.23 21.95
C LYS A 277 -3.50 -17.81 21.87
N LYS A 278 -4.24 -17.53 20.79
CA LYS A 278 -5.59 -18.10 20.59
C LYS A 278 -5.52 -19.62 20.45
N LEU A 279 -4.58 -20.14 19.65
CA LEU A 279 -4.39 -21.59 19.48
C LEU A 279 -4.01 -22.26 20.81
N ASP A 280 -3.07 -21.68 21.56
CA ASP A 280 -2.64 -22.22 22.86
C ASP A 280 -3.80 -22.26 23.86
N HIS A 281 -4.62 -21.21 23.90
CA HIS A 281 -5.82 -21.18 24.74
C HIS A 281 -6.82 -22.28 24.35
N GLN A 282 -7.06 -22.51 23.06
CA GLN A 282 -7.96 -23.57 22.58
C GLN A 282 -7.41 -24.97 22.89
N ILE A 283 -6.11 -25.17 22.71
CA ILE A 283 -5.43 -26.43 23.07
C ILE A 283 -5.60 -26.69 24.56
N GLU A 284 -5.31 -25.71 25.43
CA GLU A 284 -5.47 -25.86 26.88
C GLU A 284 -6.91 -26.20 27.29
N GLN A 285 -7.91 -25.58 26.66
CA GLN A 285 -9.32 -25.87 26.90
C GLN A 285 -9.67 -27.32 26.54
N ILE A 286 -9.25 -27.78 25.37
CA ILE A 286 -9.53 -29.14 24.92
C ILE A 286 -8.78 -30.18 25.78
N THR A 287 -7.51 -29.92 26.13
CA THR A 287 -6.74 -30.82 27.00
C THR A 287 -7.42 -30.99 28.37
N LYS A 288 -8.00 -29.91 28.93
CA LYS A 288 -8.80 -30.00 30.16
C LYS A 288 -10.04 -30.87 29.97
N LEU A 289 -10.82 -30.65 28.90
CA LEU A 289 -12.00 -31.45 28.59
C LEU A 289 -11.70 -32.95 28.40
N LEU A 290 -10.56 -33.28 27.77
CA LEU A 290 -10.12 -34.67 27.58
C LEU A 290 -9.70 -35.36 28.88
N SER A 291 -9.23 -34.59 29.86
CA SER A 291 -8.88 -35.11 31.19
C SER A 291 -10.11 -35.39 32.07
N GLU A 292 -11.27 -34.85 31.70
CA GLU A 292 -12.55 -35.11 32.37
C GLU A 292 -13.20 -36.38 31.79
N ASP A 293 -13.63 -37.30 32.66
CA ASP A 293 -13.95 -38.70 32.31
C ASP A 293 -15.34 -38.89 31.68
N ASN A 294 -15.75 -37.98 30.79
CA ASN A 294 -17.07 -37.98 30.16
C ASN A 294 -17.01 -38.58 28.75
N ALA A 295 -17.62 -39.77 28.60
CA ALA A 295 -18.04 -40.47 27.37
C ALA A 295 -17.05 -40.51 26.19
N GLU A 296 -16.55 -41.71 25.88
CA GLU A 296 -15.57 -42.02 24.81
C GLU A 296 -15.90 -41.43 23.42
N LEU A 297 -17.18 -41.22 23.09
CA LEU A 297 -17.61 -40.67 21.78
C LEU A 297 -17.15 -39.23 21.52
N ASN A 298 -16.88 -38.42 22.55
CA ASN A 298 -16.40 -37.04 22.36
C ASN A 298 -14.87 -36.94 22.31
N LYS A 299 -14.15 -37.99 22.73
CA LYS A 299 -12.68 -37.93 22.85
C LYS A 299 -11.99 -37.94 21.48
N GLU A 300 -12.53 -38.65 20.49
CA GLU A 300 -11.96 -38.69 19.14
C GLU A 300 -12.08 -37.33 18.44
N GLU A 301 -13.25 -36.68 18.49
CA GLU A 301 -13.45 -35.34 17.93
C GLU A 301 -12.54 -34.29 18.58
N LEU A 302 -12.44 -34.29 19.91
CA LEU A 302 -11.55 -33.40 20.66
C LEU A 302 -10.07 -33.63 20.29
N ASN A 303 -9.63 -34.88 20.14
CA ASN A 303 -8.28 -35.19 19.67
C ASN A 303 -8.03 -34.69 18.25
N ASN A 304 -9.01 -34.81 17.35
CA ASN A 304 -8.90 -34.27 16.00
C ASN A 304 -8.74 -32.75 16.00
N TYR A 305 -9.46 -32.02 16.87
CA TYR A 305 -9.28 -30.58 17.03
C TYR A 305 -7.91 -30.21 17.61
N LEU A 306 -7.37 -30.97 18.57
CA LEU A 306 -6.01 -30.77 19.08
C LEU A 306 -4.97 -30.88 17.96
N ILE A 307 -5.02 -31.98 17.20
CA ILE A 307 -4.10 -32.22 16.08
C ILE A 307 -4.24 -31.08 15.05
N LEU A 308 -5.45 -30.61 14.78
CA LEU A 308 -5.69 -29.47 13.90
C LEU A 308 -5.01 -28.19 14.41
N PHE A 309 -5.21 -27.82 15.68
CA PHE A 309 -4.60 -26.61 16.25
C PHE A 309 -3.07 -26.68 16.37
N GLU A 310 -2.52 -27.84 16.71
CA GLU A 310 -1.08 -28.07 16.71
C GLU A 310 -0.48 -27.95 15.29
N ASN A 311 -1.15 -28.52 14.29
CA ASN A 311 -0.74 -28.39 12.89
C ASN A 311 -0.79 -26.94 12.40
N GLU A 312 -1.83 -26.18 12.78
CA GLU A 312 -1.94 -24.75 12.47
C GLU A 312 -0.79 -23.94 13.07
N LYS A 313 -0.38 -24.26 14.30
CA LYS A 313 0.78 -23.63 14.96
C LYS A 313 2.10 -23.93 14.24
N GLN A 314 2.25 -25.15 13.71
CA GLN A 314 3.43 -25.52 12.90
C GLN A 314 3.41 -24.90 11.49
N LYS A 315 2.22 -24.60 10.94
CA LYS A 315 2.01 -24.08 9.58
C LYS A 315 1.46 -22.65 9.56
N LEU A 316 2.02 -21.79 10.40
CA LEU A 316 1.64 -20.37 10.48
C LEU A 316 1.72 -19.67 9.11
N GLU A 317 2.78 -19.95 8.35
CA GLU A 317 3.00 -19.28 7.08
C GLU A 317 1.95 -19.66 6.02
N ASP A 318 1.48 -20.90 6.02
CA ASP A 318 0.38 -21.34 5.15
C ASP A 318 -0.93 -20.69 5.57
N SER A 319 -1.17 -20.54 6.88
CA SER A 319 -2.34 -19.87 7.44
C SER A 319 -2.42 -18.41 7.01
N LYS A 320 -1.29 -17.69 7.06
CA LYS A 320 -1.17 -16.32 6.56
C LYS A 320 -1.54 -16.19 5.09
N LYS A 321 -0.96 -17.05 4.25
CA LYS A 321 -1.23 -17.07 2.79
C LYS A 321 -2.69 -17.35 2.51
N GLN A 322 -3.27 -18.34 3.19
CA GLN A 322 -4.68 -18.70 3.03
C GLN A 322 -5.60 -17.53 3.39
N CYS A 323 -5.32 -16.82 4.49
CA CYS A 323 -6.07 -15.64 4.88
C CYS A 323 -5.97 -14.52 3.84
N LEU A 324 -4.76 -14.23 3.32
CA LEU A 324 -4.59 -13.22 2.28
C LEU A 324 -5.32 -13.57 0.98
N LYS A 325 -5.30 -14.84 0.57
CA LYS A 325 -6.02 -15.31 -0.62
C LYS A 325 -7.53 -15.14 -0.44
N GLU A 326 -8.05 -15.41 0.76
CA GLU A 326 -9.46 -15.19 1.10
C GLU A 326 -9.81 -13.69 1.10
N ILE A 327 -9.02 -12.87 1.80
CA ILE A 327 -9.16 -11.41 1.83
C ILE A 327 -9.17 -10.83 0.42
N LYS A 328 -8.24 -11.27 -0.43
CA LYS A 328 -8.17 -10.86 -1.83
C LYS A 328 -9.45 -11.23 -2.56
N SER A 329 -9.94 -12.45 -2.41
CA SER A 329 -11.17 -12.92 -3.06
C SER A 329 -12.37 -12.06 -2.67
N GLU A 330 -12.62 -11.90 -1.36
CA GLU A 330 -13.76 -11.15 -0.82
C GLU A 330 -13.70 -9.67 -1.21
N LEU A 331 -12.54 -9.01 -1.01
CA LEU A 331 -12.37 -7.61 -1.38
C LEU A 331 -12.50 -7.40 -2.90
N SER A 332 -11.94 -8.29 -3.71
CA SER A 332 -12.04 -8.18 -5.18
C SER A 332 -13.48 -8.35 -5.67
N GLN A 333 -14.26 -9.24 -5.04
CA GLN A 333 -15.68 -9.37 -5.34
C GLN A 333 -16.45 -8.09 -5.00
N LYS A 334 -16.23 -7.54 -3.81
CA LYS A 334 -16.86 -6.29 -3.37
C LYS A 334 -16.48 -5.10 -4.24
N LEU A 335 -15.22 -4.98 -4.64
CA LEU A 335 -14.74 -3.90 -5.50
C LEU A 335 -15.32 -3.95 -6.92
N ARG A 336 -15.87 -5.08 -7.38
CA ARG A 336 -16.60 -5.16 -8.66
C ARG A 336 -18.02 -4.62 -8.59
N GLU A 337 -18.57 -4.43 -7.38
CA GLU A 337 -19.89 -3.84 -7.16
C GLU A 337 -19.86 -2.30 -7.28
N TYR A 338 -18.67 -1.69 -7.33
CA TYR A 338 -18.39 -0.26 -7.39
C TYR A 338 -17.58 0.08 -8.65
#